data_AF-A0A517XVP6-F1
#
_entry.id   AF-A0A517XVP6-F1
#
_cell.length_a   1.000
_cell.length_b   1.000
_cell.length_c   1.000
_cell.angle_alpha   90.00
_cell.angle_beta   90.00
_cell.angle_gamma   90.00
#
_symmetry.space_group_name_H-M   'P 1'
#
loop_
_entity.id
_entity.type
_entity.pdbx_description
1 polymer ?
#
loop_
_entity_poly.entity_id
_entity_poly.type
_entity_poly.pdbx_seq_one_letter_code
_entity_poly.pdbx_strand_id
1 'polypeptide(L)'
;MSPADLIREHGLRPNDLVVHAGAGGVELLSELRGYGCRVLRLDPDAVGWDADVDTLRAELSPAVERLVRERYGPAALVLVAGVVVDRATRPTSRAA
;
A
#
# COMPACT_ATOMS: atom_id res chain seq x y z
N MET A 1 -9.42 7.92 8.16
CA MET A 1 -10.01 7.48 6.87
C MET A 1 -10.13 5.97 6.94
N SER A 2 -11.30 5.40 6.62
CA SER A 2 -11.50 3.95 6.72
C SER A 2 -10.93 3.22 5.49
N PRO A 3 -10.66 1.90 5.56
CA PRO A 3 -10.30 1.10 4.38
C PRO A 3 -11.35 1.16 3.27
N ALA A 4 -12.64 1.17 3.64
CA ALA A 4 -13.74 1.27 2.69
C ALA A 4 -13.72 2.61 1.92
N ASP A 5 -13.36 3.71 2.60
CA ASP A 5 -13.18 5.02 1.95
C ASP A 5 -12.03 4.96 0.95
N LEU A 6 -10.87 4.39 1.34
CA LEU A 6 -9.71 4.25 0.45
C LEU A 6 -10.04 3.43 -0.80
N ILE A 7 -10.78 2.33 -0.64
CA ILE A 7 -11.21 1.49 -1.77
C ILE A 7 -12.10 2.28 -2.72
N ARG A 8 -13.07 3.02 -2.18
CA ARG A 8 -14.03 3.80 -2.96
C ARG A 8 -13.36 4.97 -3.67
N GLU A 9 -12.50 5.71 -2.97
CA GLU A 9 -11.89 6.95 -3.45
C GLU A 9 -10.77 6.70 -4.46
N HIS A 10 -9.97 5.65 -4.24
CA HIS A 10 -8.85 5.29 -5.13
C HIS A 10 -9.17 4.14 -6.07
N GLY A 11 -10.41 3.63 -6.06
CA GLY A 11 -10.86 2.54 -6.93
C GLY A 11 -10.03 1.27 -6.78
N LEU A 12 -9.58 0.97 -5.55
CA LEU A 12 -8.77 -0.20 -5.25
C LEU A 12 -9.55 -1.47 -5.56
N ARG A 13 -8.86 -2.43 -6.17
CA ARG A 13 -9.43 -3.73 -6.55
C ARG A 13 -8.74 -4.85 -5.78
N PRO A 14 -9.37 -6.03 -5.69
CA PRO A 14 -8.67 -7.23 -5.27
C PRO A 14 -7.37 -7.41 -6.06
N ASN A 15 -6.30 -7.80 -5.36
CA ASN A 15 -4.92 -7.91 -5.83
C ASN A 15 -4.18 -6.60 -6.14
N ASP A 16 -4.81 -5.42 -6.02
CA ASP A 16 -4.06 -4.16 -6.06
C ASP A 16 -3.11 -4.08 -4.85
N LEU A 17 -1.89 -3.59 -5.09
CA LEU A 17 -0.86 -3.46 -4.05
C LEU A 17 -0.98 -2.10 -3.34
N VAL A 18 -1.13 -2.14 -2.02
CA VAL A 18 -1.11 -0.96 -1.14
C VAL A 18 0.16 -1.00 -0.29
N VAL A 19 0.91 0.10 -0.31
CA VAL A 19 2.14 0.26 0.46
C VAL A 19 1.92 1.30 1.55
N HIS A 20 2.25 0.99 2.80
CA HIS A 20 2.24 1.96 3.90
C HIS A 20 3.68 2.19 4.40
N ALA A 21 4.15 3.42 4.32
CA ALA A 21 5.44 3.86 4.83
C ALA A 21 5.26 4.69 6.12
N GLY A 22 5.81 4.18 7.22
CA GLY A 22 5.81 4.85 8.52
C GLY A 22 5.31 3.96 9.66
N ALA A 23 5.49 4.47 10.89
CA ALA A 23 5.07 3.79 12.10
C ALA A 23 3.55 3.62 12.16
N GLY A 24 3.08 2.38 12.31
CA GLY A 24 1.65 2.04 12.40
C GLY A 24 1.06 1.49 11.10
N GLY A 25 -0.24 1.69 10.93
CA GLY A 25 -0.98 1.25 9.74
C GLY A 25 -1.27 -0.26 9.65
N VAL A 26 -0.86 -1.06 10.64
CA VAL A 26 -1.07 -2.52 10.64
C VAL A 26 -2.55 -2.88 10.58
N GLU A 27 -3.40 -2.23 11.41
CA GLU A 27 -4.85 -2.47 11.42
C GLU A 27 -5.48 -2.15 10.04
N LEU A 28 -5.15 -0.98 9.50
CA LEU A 28 -5.59 -0.56 8.16
C LEU A 28 -5.17 -1.55 7.06
N LEU A 29 -3.92 -2.01 7.08
CA LEU A 29 -3.41 -2.98 6.11
C LEU A 29 -4.06 -4.36 6.27
N SER A 30 -4.27 -4.82 7.51
CA SER A 30 -4.97 -6.09 7.78
C SER A 30 -6.40 -6.04 7.26
N GLU A 31 -7.11 -4.94 7.44
CA GLU A 31 -8.45 -4.76 6.88
C GLU A 31 -8.44 -4.74 5.36
N LEU A 32 -7.54 -3.97 4.72
CA LEU A 32 -7.39 -3.95 3.26
C LEU A 32 -7.07 -5.32 2.68
N ARG A 33 -6.28 -6.13 3.39
CA ARG A 33 -6.04 -7.54 3.05
C ARG A 33 -7.31 -8.37 3.11
N GLY A 34 -8.18 -8.13 4.10
CA GLY A 34 -9.52 -8.70 4.18
C GLY A 34 -10.41 -8.39 2.97
N TYR A 35 -10.23 -7.23 2.34
CA TYR A 35 -10.86 -6.86 1.06
C TYR A 35 -10.16 -7.46 -0.18
N GLY A 36 -9.12 -8.27 0.01
CA GLY A 36 -8.38 -8.93 -1.05
C GLY A 36 -7.25 -8.10 -1.66
N CYS A 37 -6.90 -6.95 -1.07
CA CYS A 37 -5.72 -6.19 -1.50
C CYS A 37 -4.44 -6.90 -1.09
N ARG A 38 -3.37 -6.66 -1.83
CA ARG A 38 -2.01 -7.02 -1.41
C ARG A 38 -1.47 -5.86 -0.59
N VAL A 39 -0.86 -6.15 0.55
CA VAL A 39 -0.40 -5.11 1.48
C VAL A 39 1.07 -5.25 1.79
N LEU A 40 1.77 -4.13 1.87
CA LEU A 40 3.18 -4.06 2.21
C LEU A 40 3.44 -2.90 3.17
N ARG A 41 4.06 -3.19 4.30
CA ARG A 41 4.52 -2.18 5.25
C ARG A 41 6.01 -1.89 5.02
N LEU A 42 6.38 -0.62 4.99
CA LEU A 42 7.75 -0.14 5.05
C LEU A 42 7.94 0.54 6.40
N ASP A 43 8.72 -0.11 7.26
CA ASP A 43 8.99 0.40 8.60
C ASP A 43 10.41 0.02 9.03
N PRO A 44 11.35 0.99 9.09
CA PRO A 44 12.75 0.72 9.45
C PRO A 44 12.91 0.19 10.88
N ASP A 45 11.98 0.53 11.76
CA ASP A 45 12.01 0.23 13.18
C ASP A 45 11.18 -1.01 13.55
N ALA A 46 10.62 -1.73 12.56
CA ALA A 46 9.73 -2.85 12.81
C ALA A 46 10.40 -3.93 13.68
N VAL A 47 9.95 -4.05 14.93
CA VAL A 47 10.42 -5.05 15.89
C VAL A 47 9.43 -6.23 15.89
N GLY A 48 9.83 -7.37 15.34
CA GLY A 48 8.99 -8.57 15.24
C GLY A 48 8.44 -8.83 13.84
N TRP A 49 7.67 -9.91 13.72
CA TRP A 49 6.99 -10.32 12.49
C TRP A 49 5.49 -10.23 12.72
N ASP A 50 4.83 -9.31 12.01
CA ASP A 50 3.37 -9.29 11.91
C ASP A 50 2.96 -10.35 10.89
N ALA A 51 2.43 -11.48 11.35
CA ALA A 51 2.11 -12.64 10.49
C ALA A 51 1.13 -12.30 9.34
N ASP A 52 0.32 -11.26 9.52
CA ASP A 52 -0.73 -10.87 8.58
C ASP A 52 -0.34 -9.73 7.63
N VAL A 53 0.84 -9.12 7.79
CA VAL A 53 1.29 -8.01 6.93
C VAL A 53 2.76 -8.17 6.55
N ASP A 54 3.01 -8.34 5.25
CA ASP A 54 4.37 -8.35 4.73
C ASP A 54 5.05 -7.02 5.07
N THR A 55 6.15 -7.09 5.81
CA THR A 55 6.87 -5.92 6.32
C THR A 55 8.31 -5.94 5.83
N LEU A 56 8.74 -4.84 5.21
CA LEU A 56 10.13 -4.57 4.88
C LEU A 56 10.69 -3.57 5.88
N ARG A 57 11.82 -3.93 6.49
CA ARG A 57 12.61 -3.03 7.35
C ARG A 57 13.36 -2.02 6.52
N ALA A 58 12.67 -0.98 6.06
CA ALA A 58 13.22 0.05 5.23
C ALA A 58 12.40 1.34 5.30
N GLU A 59 13.08 2.47 5.13
CA GLU A 59 12.44 3.76 4.85
C GLU A 59 12.07 3.88 3.37
N LEU A 60 11.02 4.66 3.08
CA LEU A 60 10.65 4.96 1.69
C LEU A 60 11.75 5.80 1.04
N SER A 61 12.41 5.22 0.04
CA SER A 61 13.43 5.87 -0.78
C SER A 61 13.30 5.42 -2.24
N PRO A 62 13.87 6.14 -3.22
CA PRO A 62 13.80 5.74 -4.63
C PRO A 62 14.32 4.32 -4.89
N ALA A 63 15.34 3.88 -4.14
CA ALA A 63 15.87 2.53 -4.22
C ALA A 63 14.85 1.48 -3.74
N VAL A 64 14.15 1.78 -2.64
CA VAL A 64 13.11 0.90 -2.08
C VAL A 64 11.88 0.89 -2.98
N GLU A 65 11.47 2.02 -3.57
CA GLU A 65 10.38 2.07 -4.54
C GLU A 65 10.66 1.19 -5.77
N ARG A 66 11.89 1.23 -6.27
CA ARG A 66 12.32 0.36 -7.37
C ARG A 66 12.27 -1.12 -6.95
N LEU A 67 12.82 -1.44 -5.78
CA LEU A 67 12.76 -2.80 -5.22
C LEU A 67 11.31 -3.29 -5.08
N VAL A 68 10.42 -2.45 -4.55
CA VAL A 68 9.00 -2.77 -4.38
C VAL A 68 8.36 -3.07 -5.74
N ARG A 69 8.61 -2.21 -6.74
CA ARG A 69 8.09 -2.40 -8.09
C ARG A 69 8.59 -3.68 -8.75
N GLU A 70 9.87 -3.98 -8.61
CA GLU A 70 10.49 -5.18 -9.22
C GLU A 70 10.02 -6.47 -8.56
N ARG A 71 9.86 -6.48 -7.22
CA ARG A 71 9.57 -7.70 -6.47
C ARG A 71 8.08 -7.94 -6.22
N TYR A 72 7.31 -6.87 -6.05
CA TYR A 72 5.89 -6.93 -5.70
C TYR A 72 5.00 -6.36 -6.81
N GLY A 73 5.56 -5.69 -7.81
CA GLY A 73 4.80 -5.03 -8.87
C GLY A 73 4.41 -3.59 -8.51
N PRO A 74 3.70 -2.90 -9.42
CA PRO A 74 3.31 -1.51 -9.21
C PRO A 74 2.35 -1.37 -8.02
N ALA A 75 2.63 -0.45 -7.11
CA ALA A 75 1.68 -0.04 -6.08
C ALA A 75 0.54 0.75 -6.71
N ALA A 76 -0.70 0.36 -6.41
CA ALA A 76 -1.88 1.15 -6.74
C ALA A 76 -2.00 2.36 -5.81
N LEU A 77 -1.52 2.23 -4.57
CA LEU A 77 -1.56 3.28 -3.56
C LEU A 77 -0.34 3.23 -2.64
N VAL A 78 0.22 4.41 -2.33
CA VAL A 78 1.27 4.57 -1.33
C VAL A 78 0.79 5.54 -0.25
N LEU A 79 0.78 5.09 0.99
CA LEU A 79 0.42 5.86 2.18
C LEU A 79 1.69 6.24 2.91
N VAL A 80 1.92 7.53 3.20
CA VAL A 80 3.11 8.02 3.91
C VAL A 80 2.67 8.85 5.10
N ALA A 81 2.93 8.38 6.33
CA ALA A 81 2.60 9.11 7.56
C ALA A 81 1.15 9.65 7.63
N GLY A 82 0.18 8.90 7.07
CA GLY A 82 -1.23 9.33 6.98
C GLY A 82 -1.57 10.27 5.82
N VAL A 83 -0.59 10.67 5.01
CA VAL A 83 -0.77 11.38 3.75
C VAL A 83 -0.87 10.36 2.61
N VAL A 84 -1.93 10.48 1.81
CA VAL A 84 -2.11 9.64 0.63
C VAL A 84 -1.28 10.21 -0.52
N VAL A 85 -0.35 9.41 -1.06
CA VAL A 85 0.36 9.72 -2.28
C VAL A 85 -0.23 8.86 -3.40
N ASP A 86 -1.14 9.45 -4.16
CA ASP A 86 -1.70 8.78 -5.33
C ASP A 86 -0.63 8.66 -6.42
N ARG A 87 -0.39 7.42 -6.87
CA ARG A 87 0.58 7.12 -7.94
C ARG A 87 -0.05 6.51 -9.17
N ALA A 88 -1.39 6.42 -9.22
CA ALA A 88 -2.09 5.79 -10.31
C ALA A 88 -2.84 6.82 -11.17
N THR A 89 -2.15 7.44 -12.12
CA THR A 89 -2.81 7.87 -13.36
C THR A 89 -3.14 6.63 -14.19
N ARG A 90 -4.18 5.88 -13.79
CA ARG A 90 -4.91 5.04 -14.75
C ARG A 90 -5.62 6.03 -15.69
N PRO A 91 -5.37 6.01 -17.01
CA PRO A 91 -6.24 6.73 -17.93
C PRO A 91 -7.64 6.15 -17.75
N THR A 92 -8.58 6.99 -17.31
CA THR A 92 -9.99 6.68 -17.40
C THR A 92 -10.33 6.59 -18.87
N SER A 93 -10.20 5.40 -19.45
CA SER A 93 -10.73 5.10 -20.77
C SER A 93 -12.24 5.05 -20.64
N ARG A 94 -12.87 6.23 -20.66
CA ARG A 94 -14.30 6.39 -20.84
C ARG A 94 -14.55 6.20 -22.34
N ALA A 95 -14.83 4.96 -22.73
CA ALA A 95 -15.42 4.69 -24.03
C ALA A 95 -16.85 5.22 -24.02
N ALA A 96 -17.14 6.17 -24.91
CA ALA A 96 -18.45 6.53 -25.38
C ALA A 96 -18.34 6.76 -26.89
#